data_AF-A0A7C3LJX3-F1
#
_entry.id   AF-A0A7C3LJX3-F1
#
_cell.length_a   1.000
_cell.length_b   1.000
_cell.length_c   1.000
_cell.angle_alpha   90.00
_cell.angle_beta   90.00
_cell.angle_gamma   90.00
#
_symmetry.space_group_name_H-M   'P 1'
#
loop_
_entity.id
_entity.type
_entity.pdbx_description
1 polymer ?
#
loop_
_entity_poly.entity_id
_entity_poly.type
_entity_poly.pdbx_seq_one_letter_code
_entity_poly.pdbx_strand_id
1 'polypeptide(L)'
;MNHADLPEDYLAFINSGSQLEYDPDECEVGRVILFASDKLTPSVAFVDSYDTPYATSDPHAEEDGYYVVPIVNLIAECEGYDADGILIWLPDQKLFGAWDSEYWDVLTFPDVTWRDIRADPVKYLNALWEPEAVRHEYLRPFPTSLFKAE
;
A
#
# COMPACT_ATOMS: atom_id res chain seq x y z
N MET A 1 -6.21 -14.84 -7.87
CA MET A 1 -5.50 -14.71 -6.59
C MET A 1 -6.03 -15.75 -5.63
N ASN A 2 -5.21 -16.37 -4.78
CA ASN A 2 -5.76 -17.15 -3.68
C ASN A 2 -6.06 -16.16 -2.56
N HIS A 3 -7.33 -16.01 -2.17
CA HIS A 3 -7.71 -15.08 -1.10
C HIS A 3 -7.03 -15.43 0.23
N ALA A 4 -6.45 -16.64 0.33
CA ALA A 4 -5.74 -17.18 1.48
C ALA A 4 -4.56 -16.33 1.99
N ASP A 5 -4.06 -15.37 1.20
CA ASP A 5 -2.92 -14.53 1.60
C ASP A 5 -3.33 -13.17 2.20
N LEU A 6 -4.63 -12.82 2.19
CA LEU A 6 -5.16 -11.61 2.82
C LEU A 6 -5.51 -11.86 4.29
N PRO A 7 -5.44 -10.83 5.16
CA PRO A 7 -5.86 -10.95 6.56
C PRO A 7 -7.32 -11.41 6.69
N GLU A 8 -7.56 -12.39 7.55
CA GLU A 8 -8.90 -12.97 7.74
C GLU A 8 -9.94 -11.94 8.19
N ASP A 9 -9.51 -10.98 9.02
CA ASP A 9 -10.37 -9.91 9.53
C ASP A 9 -10.72 -8.87 8.45
N TYR A 10 -9.80 -8.59 7.52
CA TYR A 10 -10.09 -7.81 6.31
C TYR A 10 -11.08 -8.52 5.40
N LEU A 11 -10.84 -9.80 5.10
CA LEU A 11 -11.75 -10.59 4.25
C LEU A 11 -13.16 -10.68 4.83
N ALA A 12 -13.28 -10.94 6.14
CA ALA A 12 -14.57 -10.98 6.81
C ALA A 12 -15.32 -9.64 6.68
N PHE A 13 -14.61 -8.52 6.78
CA PHE A 13 -15.17 -7.18 6.68
C PHE A 13 -15.68 -6.85 5.27
N ILE A 14 -14.90 -7.12 4.22
CA ILE A 14 -15.38 -6.85 2.86
C ILE A 14 -16.46 -7.83 2.41
N ASN A 15 -16.44 -9.07 2.91
CA ASN A 15 -17.48 -10.07 2.62
C ASN A 15 -18.83 -9.75 3.29
N SER A 16 -18.86 -8.95 4.36
CA SER A 16 -20.13 -8.44 4.90
C SER A 16 -20.69 -7.24 4.10
N GLY A 17 -19.98 -6.80 3.05
CA GLY A 17 -20.34 -5.61 2.28
C GLY A 17 -20.07 -4.30 3.03
N SER A 18 -19.23 -4.33 4.07
CA SER A 18 -18.90 -3.16 4.87
C SER A 18 -17.90 -2.25 4.16
N GLN A 19 -17.93 -0.97 4.50
CA GLN A 19 -17.01 0.07 4.02
C GLN A 19 -16.41 0.80 5.22
N LEU A 20 -15.28 1.48 5.03
CA LEU A 20 -14.67 2.29 6.09
C LEU A 20 -15.63 3.42 6.52
N GLU A 21 -15.73 3.64 7.83
CA GLU A 21 -16.54 4.70 8.42
C GLU A 21 -15.60 5.76 9.02
N TYR A 22 -15.61 6.96 8.43
CA TYR A 22 -14.80 8.11 8.84
C TYR A 22 -15.41 9.39 8.23
N ASP A 23 -14.88 10.56 8.60
CA ASP A 23 -15.24 11.83 7.96
C ASP A 23 -14.43 12.06 6.68
N PRO A 24 -15.05 12.03 5.47
CA PRO A 24 -14.33 12.24 4.22
C PRO A 24 -13.67 13.62 4.11
N ASP A 25 -14.19 14.63 4.81
CA ASP A 25 -13.64 15.99 4.74
C ASP A 25 -12.28 16.11 5.46
N GLU A 26 -11.91 15.12 6.28
CA GLU A 26 -10.59 15.01 6.93
C GLU A 26 -9.60 14.14 6.13
N CYS A 27 -10.03 13.54 5.03
CA CYS A 27 -9.21 12.64 4.22
C CYS A 27 -8.81 13.30 2.90
N GLU A 28 -7.51 13.29 2.58
CA GLU A 28 -6.96 13.91 1.35
C GLU A 28 -7.62 13.36 0.08
N VAL A 29 -7.98 12.07 0.12
CA VAL A 29 -8.62 11.35 -1.00
C VAL A 29 -10.14 11.24 -0.85
N GLY A 30 -10.72 12.02 0.07
CA GLY A 30 -12.15 12.06 0.33
C GLY A 30 -12.74 10.70 0.70
N ARG A 31 -13.91 10.38 0.13
CA ARG A 31 -14.58 9.09 0.35
C ARG A 31 -13.94 8.01 -0.50
N VAL A 32 -13.55 6.92 0.14
CA VAL A 32 -13.04 5.73 -0.55
C VAL A 32 -14.08 4.61 -0.61
N ILE A 33 -13.98 3.80 -1.65
CA ILE A 33 -14.72 2.55 -1.82
C ILE A 33 -13.72 1.40 -1.84
N LEU A 34 -13.87 0.43 -0.94
CA LEU A 34 -13.07 -0.79 -0.95
C LEU A 34 -13.50 -1.73 -2.08
N PHE A 35 -12.54 -2.44 -2.68
CA PHE A 35 -12.85 -3.55 -3.56
C PHE A 35 -13.69 -4.60 -2.84
N ALA A 36 -14.69 -5.13 -3.54
CA ALA A 36 -15.33 -6.38 -3.14
C ALA A 36 -14.33 -7.54 -3.25
N SER A 37 -14.50 -8.57 -2.42
CA SER A 37 -13.53 -9.67 -2.36
C SER A 37 -13.32 -10.37 -3.70
N ASP A 38 -14.37 -10.55 -4.51
CA ASP A 38 -14.30 -11.16 -5.85
C ASP A 38 -13.65 -10.26 -6.92
N LYS A 39 -13.36 -9.00 -6.57
CA LYS A 39 -12.73 -8.00 -7.45
C LYS A 39 -11.28 -7.73 -7.08
N LEU A 40 -10.79 -8.22 -5.94
CA LEU A 40 -9.38 -8.08 -5.57
C LEU A 40 -8.49 -8.84 -6.57
N THR A 41 -7.64 -8.10 -7.26
CA THR A 41 -6.68 -8.63 -8.23
C THR A 41 -5.26 -8.32 -7.80
N PRO A 42 -4.29 -9.25 -8.00
CA PRO A 42 -2.89 -8.91 -7.81
C PRO A 42 -2.48 -7.80 -8.78
N SER A 43 -1.68 -6.87 -8.28
CA SER A 43 -1.02 -5.82 -9.07
C SER A 43 0.47 -5.79 -8.72
N VAL A 44 1.19 -4.80 -9.26
CA VAL A 44 2.59 -4.56 -8.94
C VAL A 44 2.82 -3.08 -8.65
N ALA A 45 3.64 -2.80 -7.66
CA ALA A 45 4.28 -1.51 -7.44
C ALA A 45 5.63 -1.51 -8.14
N PHE A 46 5.98 -0.38 -8.77
CA PHE A 46 7.34 -0.11 -9.23
C PHE A 46 8.04 0.70 -8.15
N VAL A 47 9.17 0.17 -7.69
CA VAL A 47 9.86 0.66 -6.50
C VAL A 47 11.32 0.88 -6.81
N ASP A 48 11.84 2.05 -6.53
CA ASP A 48 13.27 2.29 -6.44
C ASP A 48 13.68 2.53 -4.98
N SER A 49 14.96 2.84 -4.75
CA SER A 49 15.45 3.15 -3.40
C SER A 49 16.01 4.57 -3.29
N TYR A 50 15.90 5.39 -4.34
CA TYR A 50 16.67 6.60 -4.55
C TYR A 50 16.49 7.62 -3.42
N ASP A 51 15.24 7.92 -3.07
CA ASP A 51 14.89 8.87 -1.98
C ASP A 51 14.63 8.17 -0.63
N THR A 52 15.04 6.90 -0.51
CA THR A 52 14.85 6.11 0.71
C THR A 52 16.16 5.96 1.51
N PRO A 53 16.10 5.55 2.80
CA PRO A 53 17.30 5.20 3.57
C PRO A 53 18.16 4.08 2.95
N TYR A 54 17.66 3.36 1.95
CA TYR A 54 18.33 2.22 1.36
C TYR A 54 19.19 2.55 0.13
N ALA A 55 19.10 3.79 -0.41
CA ALA A 55 19.79 4.22 -1.63
C ALA A 55 21.26 3.79 -1.70
N THR A 56 22.02 4.02 -0.62
CA THR A 56 23.46 3.71 -0.57
C THR A 56 23.79 2.22 -0.46
N SER A 57 22.80 1.39 -0.15
CA SER A 57 22.95 -0.07 -0.02
C SER A 57 22.33 -0.84 -1.17
N ASP A 58 21.73 -0.14 -2.12
CA ASP A 58 21.09 -0.73 -3.29
C ASP A 58 22.14 -1.29 -4.25
N PRO A 59 22.11 -2.59 -4.56
CA PRO A 59 23.05 -3.19 -5.50
C PRO A 59 22.95 -2.64 -6.92
N HIS A 60 21.83 -1.98 -7.25
CA HIS A 60 21.53 -1.38 -8.55
C HIS A 60 21.49 0.16 -8.48
N ALA A 61 22.08 0.79 -7.45
CA ALA A 61 22.05 2.25 -7.24
C ALA A 61 22.64 3.09 -8.41
N GLU A 62 23.47 2.48 -9.26
CA GLU A 62 24.10 3.12 -10.43
C GLU A 62 23.42 2.73 -11.75
N GLU A 63 22.31 1.99 -11.71
CA GLU A 63 21.57 1.50 -12.87
C GLU A 63 20.21 2.20 -12.97
N ASP A 64 19.86 2.64 -14.19
CA ASP A 64 18.51 3.14 -14.46
C ASP A 64 17.54 1.95 -14.47
N GLY A 65 16.54 1.96 -13.58
CA GLY A 65 15.61 0.85 -13.43
C GLY A 65 14.79 0.88 -12.16
N TYR A 66 14.05 -0.19 -11.94
CA TYR A 66 13.16 -0.33 -10.79
C TYR A 66 12.97 -1.78 -10.39
N TYR A 67 12.59 -1.97 -9.13
CA TYR A 67 12.13 -3.24 -8.60
C TYR A 67 10.63 -3.41 -8.83
N VAL A 68 10.22 -4.62 -9.13
CA VAL A 68 8.80 -4.99 -9.24
C VAL A 68 8.37 -5.69 -7.96
N VAL A 69 7.44 -5.07 -7.23
CA VAL A 69 6.94 -5.55 -5.95
C VAL A 69 5.49 -6.00 -6.11
N PRO A 70 5.13 -7.25 -5.78
CA PRO A 70 3.74 -7.69 -5.78
C PRO A 70 2.91 -6.95 -4.73
N ILE A 71 1.73 -6.47 -5.11
CA ILE A 71 0.79 -5.78 -4.21
C ILE A 71 -0.65 -6.19 -4.50
N VAL A 72 -1.57 -5.80 -3.63
CA VAL A 72 -3.02 -5.79 -3.88
C VAL A 72 -3.55 -4.42 -3.51
N ASN A 73 -4.14 -3.71 -4.46
CA ASN A 73 -4.89 -2.49 -4.18
C ASN A 73 -6.18 -2.86 -3.44
N LEU A 74 -6.44 -2.20 -2.30
CA LEU A 74 -7.62 -2.46 -1.50
C LEU A 74 -8.74 -1.45 -1.77
N ILE A 75 -8.38 -0.29 -2.32
CA ILE A 75 -9.30 0.80 -2.70
C ILE A 75 -9.62 0.68 -4.17
N ALA A 76 -10.91 0.62 -4.49
CA ALA A 76 -11.43 0.59 -5.84
C ALA A 76 -11.59 1.99 -6.43
N GLU A 77 -12.07 2.93 -5.60
CA GLU A 77 -12.38 4.30 -6.01
C GLU A 77 -12.14 5.25 -4.84
N CYS A 78 -11.73 6.49 -5.15
CA CYS A 78 -11.63 7.60 -4.21
C CYS A 78 -11.97 8.92 -4.93
N GLU A 79 -11.97 10.03 -4.20
CA GLU A 79 -12.23 11.35 -4.75
C GLU A 79 -10.93 12.07 -5.12
N GLY A 80 -10.90 12.75 -6.26
CA GLY A 80 -9.81 13.68 -6.64
C GLY A 80 -8.48 13.06 -7.09
N TYR A 81 -8.25 11.77 -6.82
CA TYR A 81 -6.99 11.06 -7.07
C TYR A 81 -7.22 9.71 -7.76
N ASP A 82 -6.13 9.08 -8.22
CA ASP A 82 -6.14 7.65 -8.57
C ASP A 82 -6.18 6.83 -7.28
N ALA A 83 -6.98 5.76 -7.28
CA ALA A 83 -7.15 4.88 -6.13
C ALA A 83 -5.95 3.95 -5.90
N ASP A 84 -5.17 3.69 -6.95
CA ASP A 84 -4.03 2.79 -6.89
C ASP A 84 -2.98 3.28 -5.90
N GLY A 85 -2.46 2.37 -5.08
CA GLY A 85 -1.41 2.68 -4.11
C GLY A 85 -1.86 3.33 -2.80
N ILE A 86 -3.05 3.94 -2.70
CA ILE A 86 -3.52 4.64 -1.48
C ILE A 86 -3.50 3.72 -0.26
N LEU A 87 -4.04 2.51 -0.40
CA LEU A 87 -3.98 1.49 0.63
C LEU A 87 -3.83 0.12 -0.03
N ILE A 88 -2.72 -0.53 0.28
CA ILE A 88 -2.31 -1.79 -0.34
C ILE A 88 -2.07 -2.88 0.68
N TRP A 89 -2.17 -4.13 0.23
CA TRP A 89 -1.61 -5.29 0.92
C TRP A 89 -0.37 -5.79 0.19
N LEU A 90 0.71 -5.99 0.94
CA LEU A 90 1.95 -6.59 0.48
C LEU A 90 1.99 -8.08 0.85
N PRO A 91 1.69 -9.01 -0.08
CA PRO A 91 1.56 -10.42 0.24
C PRO A 91 2.86 -11.07 0.72
N ASP A 92 4.01 -10.64 0.19
CA ASP A 92 5.31 -11.23 0.56
C ASP A 92 5.75 -10.80 1.96
N GLN A 93 5.47 -9.54 2.33
CA GLN A 93 5.78 -8.99 3.66
C GLN A 93 4.68 -9.26 4.69
N LYS A 94 3.46 -9.58 4.22
CA LYS A 94 2.24 -9.68 5.03
C LYS A 94 1.95 -8.42 5.82
N LEU A 95 2.06 -7.28 5.15
CA LEU A 95 1.86 -5.96 5.73
C LEU A 95 0.87 -5.13 4.90
N PHE A 96 0.18 -4.23 5.58
CA PHE A 96 -0.47 -3.11 4.89
C PHE A 96 0.56 -2.03 4.57
N GLY A 97 0.23 -1.19 3.61
CA GLY A 97 1.08 -0.07 3.23
C GLY A 97 0.38 0.89 2.28
N ALA A 98 1.17 1.82 1.76
CA ALA A 98 0.81 2.71 0.66
C ALA A 98 1.96 2.74 -0.35
N TRP A 99 1.64 2.80 -1.64
CA TRP A 99 2.61 2.91 -2.73
C TRP A 99 2.51 4.30 -3.34
N ASP A 100 3.62 5.04 -3.33
CA ASP A 100 3.74 6.29 -4.02
C ASP A 100 4.27 6.06 -5.44
N SER A 101 3.39 6.18 -6.43
CA SER A 101 3.78 6.00 -7.84
C SER A 101 4.54 7.20 -8.42
N GLU A 102 4.54 8.35 -7.75
CA GLU A 102 5.30 9.54 -8.19
C GLU A 102 6.74 9.45 -7.68
N TYR A 103 6.93 8.99 -6.44
CA TYR A 103 8.25 8.82 -5.82
C TYR A 103 8.82 7.41 -5.92
N TRP A 104 8.04 6.47 -6.47
CA TRP A 104 8.45 5.08 -6.69
C TRP A 104 8.91 4.41 -5.40
N ASP A 105 8.22 4.69 -4.29
CA ASP A 105 8.51 4.10 -3.00
C ASP A 105 7.26 3.50 -2.36
N VAL A 106 7.47 2.62 -1.38
CA VAL A 106 6.37 2.00 -0.64
C VAL A 106 6.59 2.24 0.84
N LEU A 107 5.58 2.83 1.47
CA LEU A 107 5.46 2.88 2.93
C LEU A 107 4.81 1.59 3.41
N THR A 108 5.45 0.89 4.33
CA THR A 108 4.89 -0.28 5.02
C THR A 108 4.46 0.09 6.43
N PHE A 109 3.40 -0.52 6.92
CA PHE A 109 2.83 -0.26 8.25
C PHE A 109 3.13 -1.44 9.19
N PRO A 110 4.30 -1.45 9.87
CA PRO A 110 4.67 -2.56 10.74
C PRO A 110 3.72 -2.68 11.94
N ASP A 111 3.40 -3.92 12.31
CA ASP A 111 2.52 -4.27 13.43
C ASP A 111 1.07 -3.74 13.31
N VAL A 112 0.67 -3.23 12.15
CA VAL A 112 -0.69 -2.69 11.91
C VAL A 112 -1.60 -3.79 11.38
N THR A 113 -2.76 -3.95 12.02
CA THR A 113 -3.82 -4.88 11.59
C THR A 113 -4.95 -4.14 10.88
N TRP A 114 -5.82 -4.87 10.19
CA TRP A 114 -7.02 -4.27 9.59
C TRP A 114 -7.93 -3.64 10.65
N ARG A 115 -7.99 -4.22 11.86
CA ARG A 115 -8.70 -3.62 12.99
C ARG A 115 -8.17 -2.23 13.32
N ASP A 116 -6.86 -2.02 13.31
CA ASP A 116 -6.26 -0.73 13.61
C ASP A 116 -6.59 0.28 12.51
N ILE A 117 -6.51 -0.13 11.24
CA ILE A 117 -6.91 0.69 10.09
C ILE A 117 -8.37 1.13 10.21
N ARG A 118 -9.28 0.22 10.58
CA ARG A 118 -10.70 0.57 10.76
C ARG A 118 -10.96 1.49 11.95
N ALA A 119 -10.11 1.44 12.97
CA ALA A 119 -10.27 2.28 14.16
C ALA A 119 -9.89 3.74 13.87
N ASP A 120 -9.01 3.97 12.89
CA ASP A 120 -8.56 5.30 12.49
C ASP A 120 -8.22 5.33 10.98
N PRO A 121 -9.23 5.30 10.08
CA PRO A 121 -8.98 5.12 8.65
C PRO A 121 -8.22 6.27 8.00
N VAL A 122 -8.56 7.51 8.37
CA VAL A 122 -7.99 8.74 7.80
C VAL A 122 -6.48 8.73 7.94
N LYS A 123 -5.98 8.35 9.11
CA LYS A 123 -4.56 8.23 9.40
C LYS A 123 -3.81 7.38 8.38
N TYR A 124 -4.36 6.24 7.96
CA TYR A 124 -3.70 5.33 7.02
C TYR A 124 -3.97 5.70 5.56
N LEU A 125 -5.15 6.24 5.24
CA LEU A 125 -5.48 6.72 3.89
C LEU A 125 -4.66 7.96 3.51
N ASN A 126 -4.33 8.81 4.48
CA ASN A 126 -3.51 10.01 4.26
C ASN A 126 -2.00 9.72 4.33
N ALA A 127 -1.55 8.46 4.46
CA ALA A 127 -0.16 8.15 4.75
C ALA A 127 0.86 8.67 3.71
N LEU A 128 0.45 8.86 2.46
CA LEU A 128 1.30 9.46 1.42
C LEU A 128 1.49 10.99 1.59
N TRP A 129 0.50 11.67 2.19
CA TRP A 129 0.53 13.12 2.42
C TRP A 129 1.04 13.48 3.82
N GLU A 130 0.73 12.63 4.80
CA GLU A 130 1.07 12.81 6.22
C GLU A 130 1.81 11.57 6.77
N PRO A 131 2.96 11.18 6.21
CA PRO A 131 3.64 9.95 6.59
C PRO A 131 4.02 9.92 8.08
N GLU A 132 4.32 11.07 8.68
CA GLU A 132 4.64 11.21 10.11
C GLU A 132 3.47 10.90 11.05
N ALA A 133 2.22 10.93 10.56
CA ALA A 133 1.05 10.56 11.34
C ALA A 133 1.01 9.04 11.63
N VAL A 134 1.68 8.23 10.79
CA VAL A 134 1.72 6.77 10.89
C VAL A 134 3.14 6.31 11.19
N ARG A 135 3.30 5.36 12.11
CA ARG A 135 4.55 4.61 12.18
C ARG A 135 4.69 3.81 10.89
N HIS A 136 5.66 4.19 10.07
CA HIS A 136 5.93 3.53 8.79
C HIS A 136 7.41 3.18 8.66
N GLU A 137 7.70 2.29 7.72
CA GLU A 137 9.04 2.00 7.24
C GLU A 137 9.01 1.96 5.70
N TYR A 138 10.01 2.54 5.04
CA TYR A 138 10.18 2.31 3.61
C TYR A 138 10.41 0.83 3.35
N LEU A 139 9.76 0.29 2.33
CA LEU A 139 10.04 -1.05 1.85
C LEU A 139 11.47 -1.07 1.30
N ARG A 140 12.26 -2.04 1.76
CA ARG A 140 13.52 -2.39 1.10
C ARG A 140 13.23 -3.41 0.00
N PRO A 141 13.32 -3.07 -1.30
CA PRO A 141 12.91 -4.00 -2.35
C PRO A 141 13.95 -5.12 -2.59
N PHE A 142 15.21 -4.91 -2.26
CA PHE A 142 16.29 -5.90 -2.43
C PHE A 142 16.64 -6.62 -1.12
N PRO A 143 17.18 -7.86 -1.20
CA PRO A 143 17.54 -8.61 -2.41
C PRO A 143 16.40 -9.47 -2.99
N THR A 144 15.16 -9.26 -2.56
CA THR A 144 14.05 -10.20 -2.82
C THR A 144 13.26 -9.91 -4.09
N SER A 145 13.06 -8.64 -4.44
CA SER A 145 12.26 -8.23 -5.58
C SER A 145 13.06 -8.28 -6.88
N LEU A 146 12.38 -8.50 -8.00
CA LEU A 146 13.00 -8.51 -9.32
C LEU A 146 13.34 -7.08 -9.75
N PHE A 147 14.63 -6.80 -9.99
CA PHE A 147 15.06 -5.57 -10.66
C PHE A 147 14.85 -5.66 -12.18
N LYS A 148 14.43 -4.57 -12.78
CA LYS A 148 14.30 -4.37 -14.23
C LYS A 148 15.06 -3.10 -14.62
N ALA A 149 16.07 -3.27 -15.47
CA ALA A 149 16.75 -2.15 -16.12
C ALA A 149 15.88 -1.57 -17.25
N GLU A 150 16.00 -0.26 -17.47
CA GLU A 150 15.33 0.47 -18.57
C GLU A 150 16.15 0.54 -19.87
#